data_AF-A0A0K1FJ47-F1
#
_entry.id   AF-A0A0K1FJ47-F1
#
_cell.length_a   1.000
_cell.length_b   1.000
_cell.length_c   1.000
_cell.angle_alpha   90.00
_cell.angle_beta   90.00
_cell.angle_gamma   90.00
#
_symmetry.space_group_name_H-M   'P 1'
#
loop_
_entity.id
_entity.type
_entity.pdbx_description
1 polymer ?
#
loop_
_entity_poly.entity_id
_entity_poly.type
_entity_poly.pdbx_seq_one_letter_code
_entity_poly.pdbx_strand_id
1 'polypeptide(L)'
;MKNILRHREYVGSVEIDEHEGFLYGRVLGIQEKITYRAERADELVRLFRAEIDAYLDRCARENVAPEIPYKGSFNVRISPALHRRLAIHAIAAGTSLNRLIEHILSSYAPLYESPKDTSVR
;
A
#
# COMPACT_ATOMS: atom_id res chain seq x y z
N MET A 1 13.02 -1.50 -10.74
CA MET A 1 12.06 -2.52 -11.25
C MET A 1 11.06 -2.82 -10.15
N LYS A 2 9.77 -2.84 -10.45
CA LYS A 2 8.70 -2.83 -9.43
C LYS A 2 8.18 -4.26 -9.21
N ASN A 3 8.66 -4.91 -8.15
CA ASN A 3 8.24 -6.26 -7.71
C ASN A 3 6.94 -6.19 -6.89
N ILE A 4 5.89 -5.60 -7.46
CA ILE A 4 4.59 -5.41 -6.79
C ILE A 4 3.42 -5.73 -7.71
N LEU A 5 2.43 -6.44 -7.16
CA LEU A 5 1.18 -6.77 -7.82
C LEU A 5 0.08 -5.79 -7.41
N ARG A 6 -0.94 -5.62 -8.28
CA ARG A 6 -2.11 -4.77 -8.01
C ARG A 6 -3.39 -5.46 -8.42
N HIS A 7 -4.38 -5.36 -7.55
CA HIS A 7 -5.74 -5.76 -7.82
C HIS A 7 -6.68 -4.95 -6.94
N ARG A 8 -7.57 -4.17 -7.55
CA ARG A 8 -8.40 -3.17 -6.85
C ARG A 8 -7.50 -2.23 -6.03
N GLU A 9 -7.85 -1.96 -4.77
CA GLU A 9 -7.08 -1.11 -3.84
C GLU A 9 -5.88 -1.83 -3.18
N TYR A 10 -5.68 -3.12 -3.45
CA TYR A 10 -4.68 -3.93 -2.77
C TYR A 10 -3.38 -4.04 -3.56
N VAL A 11 -2.27 -4.02 -2.81
CA VAL A 11 -0.92 -4.18 -3.35
C VAL A 11 -0.32 -5.46 -2.77
N GLY A 12 0.30 -6.26 -3.62
CA GLY A 12 1.00 -7.48 -3.22
C GLY A 12 2.51 -7.37 -3.42
N SER A 13 3.32 -8.04 -2.59
CA SER A 13 4.76 -8.23 -2.87
C SER A 13 5.00 -9.34 -3.89
N VAL A 14 6.17 -9.31 -4.54
CA VAL A 14 6.70 -10.43 -5.32
C VAL A 14 8.11 -10.70 -4.84
N GLU A 15 8.31 -11.90 -4.31
CA GLU A 15 9.56 -12.38 -3.74
C GLU A 15 9.85 -13.79 -4.30
N ILE A 16 11.12 -14.20 -4.27
CA ILE A 16 11.59 -15.49 -4.78
C ILE A 16 12.17 -16.25 -3.58
N ASP A 17 11.74 -17.48 -3.41
CA ASP A 17 12.42 -18.42 -2.53
C ASP A 17 13.51 -19.14 -3.33
N GLU A 18 14.78 -18.81 -3.04
CA GLU A 18 15.93 -19.39 -3.75
C GLU A 18 16.17 -20.86 -3.39
N HIS A 19 15.69 -21.33 -2.24
CA HIS A 19 15.94 -22.68 -1.75
C HIS A 19 14.98 -23.69 -2.37
N GLU A 20 13.69 -23.35 -2.41
CA GLU A 20 12.64 -24.22 -2.93
C GLU A 20 12.26 -23.89 -4.38
N GLY A 21 12.70 -22.74 -4.90
CA GLY A 21 12.52 -22.37 -6.31
C GLY A 21 11.12 -21.90 -6.69
N PHE A 22 10.34 -21.39 -5.74
CA PHE A 22 9.01 -20.83 -5.99
C PHE A 22 8.96 -19.32 -5.78
N LEU A 23 7.97 -18.69 -6.40
CA LEU A 23 7.61 -17.30 -6.18
C LEU A 23 6.59 -17.20 -5.06
N TYR A 24 6.71 -16.20 -4.21
CA TYR A 24 5.73 -15.94 -3.17
C TYR A 24 5.46 -14.45 -3.01
N GLY A 25 4.36 -14.15 -2.34
CA GLY A 25 4.02 -12.79 -2.01
C GLY A 25 2.97 -12.71 -0.94
N ARG A 26 2.80 -11.50 -0.41
CA ARG A 26 1.77 -11.19 0.57
C ARG A 26 1.12 -9.86 0.23
N VAL A 27 -0.12 -9.71 0.67
CA VAL A 27 -0.82 -8.43 0.58
C VAL A 27 -0.19 -7.45 1.56
N LEU A 28 0.02 -6.22 1.09
CA LEU A 28 0.66 -5.13 1.80
C LEU A 28 -0.39 -4.07 2.17
N GLY A 29 -0.14 -3.37 3.28
CA GLY A 29 -0.99 -2.24 3.70
C GLY A 29 -2.24 -2.62 4.50
N ILE A 30 -2.43 -3.90 4.84
CA ILE A 30 -3.50 -4.42 5.71
C ILE A 30 -2.92 -5.30 6.83
N GLN A 31 -3.69 -5.55 7.89
CA GLN A 31 -3.32 -6.46 8.98
C GLN A 31 -3.60 -7.93 8.65
N GLU A 32 -4.65 -8.20 7.87
CA GLU A 32 -4.97 -9.54 7.40
C GLU A 32 -3.79 -10.20 6.66
N LYS A 33 -3.52 -11.45 7.03
CA LYS A 33 -2.35 -12.20 6.53
C LYS A 33 -2.73 -12.99 5.28
N ILE A 34 -2.87 -12.28 4.18
CA ILE A 34 -3.13 -12.89 2.86
C ILE A 34 -1.81 -13.14 2.16
N THR A 35 -1.54 -14.40 1.83
CA THR A 35 -0.31 -14.86 1.18
C THR A 35 -0.62 -15.77 0.01
N TYR A 36 0.23 -15.76 -1.01
CA TYR A 36 0.07 -16.56 -2.22
C TYR A 36 1.45 -17.05 -2.69
N ARG A 37 1.48 -18.20 -3.36
CA ARG A 37 2.71 -18.83 -3.86
C ARG A 37 2.46 -19.54 -5.18
N ALA A 38 3.44 -19.52 -6.07
CA ALA A 38 3.37 -20.20 -7.36
C ALA A 38 4.77 -20.51 -7.89
N GLU A 39 4.90 -21.52 -8.73
CA GLU A 39 6.16 -21.81 -9.44
C GLU A 39 6.37 -20.86 -10.65
N ARG A 40 5.29 -20.23 -11.12
CA ARG A 40 5.31 -19.35 -12.29
C ARG A 40 4.71 -17.99 -11.99
N ALA A 41 5.25 -16.96 -12.65
CA ALA A 41 4.84 -15.58 -12.44
C ALA A 41 3.39 -15.29 -12.86
N ASP A 42 2.92 -15.89 -13.95
CA ASP A 42 1.53 -15.78 -14.42
C ASP A 42 0.55 -16.38 -13.40
N GLU A 43 0.91 -17.53 -12.83
CA GLU A 43 0.12 -18.16 -11.78
C GLU A 43 0.13 -17.34 -10.47
N LEU A 44 1.28 -16.77 -10.09
CA LEU A 44 1.38 -15.91 -8.91
C LEU A 44 0.41 -14.73 -9.01
N VAL A 45 0.34 -14.08 -10.17
CA VAL A 45 -0.59 -12.96 -10.43
C VAL A 45 -2.04 -13.41 -10.32
N ARG A 46 -2.37 -14.58 -10.88
CA ARG A 46 -3.72 -15.15 -10.82
C ARG A 46 -4.12 -15.47 -9.38
N LEU A 47 -3.24 -16.12 -8.62
CA LEU A 47 -3.48 -16.48 -7.23
C LEU A 47 -3.63 -15.24 -6.36
N PHE A 48 -2.79 -14.22 -6.53
CA PHE A 48 -2.95 -12.95 -5.83
C PHE A 48 -4.34 -12.34 -6.04
N ARG A 49 -4.83 -12.29 -7.30
CA ARG A 49 -6.19 -11.77 -7.60
C ARG A 49 -7.27 -12.61 -6.94
N ALA A 50 -7.15 -13.94 -7.03
CA ALA A 50 -8.10 -14.88 -6.45
C ALA A 50 -8.18 -14.76 -4.92
N GLU A 51 -7.03 -14.63 -4.23
CA GLU A 51 -6.98 -14.45 -2.78
C GLU A 51 -7.62 -13.13 -2.33
N ILE A 52 -7.41 -12.04 -3.08
CA ILE A 52 -8.08 -10.76 -2.81
C ILE A 52 -9.59 -10.86 -3.03
N ASP A 53 -10.03 -11.46 -4.14
CA ASP A 53 -11.46 -11.61 -4.40
C ASP A 53 -12.13 -12.51 -3.34
N ALA A 54 -11.48 -13.62 -2.96
CA ALA A 54 -11.93 -14.49 -1.88
C ALA A 54 -11.98 -13.78 -0.51
N TYR A 55 -11.02 -12.90 -0.22
CA TYR A 55 -11.03 -12.07 0.98
C TYR A 55 -12.24 -11.14 1.01
N LEU A 56 -12.51 -10.45 -0.09
CA LEU A 56 -13.64 -9.52 -0.20
C LEU A 56 -14.98 -10.26 -0.11
N ASP A 57 -15.09 -11.43 -0.73
CA ASP A 57 -16.27 -12.29 -0.64
C ASP A 57 -16.48 -12.84 0.79
N ARG A 58 -15.40 -13.16 1.51
CA ARG A 58 -15.48 -13.53 2.93
C ARG A 58 -15.97 -12.37 3.78
N CYS A 59 -15.41 -11.17 3.61
CA CYS A 59 -15.88 -9.96 4.30
C CYS A 59 -17.37 -9.70 4.03
N ALA A 60 -17.82 -9.83 2.78
CA ALA A 60 -19.21 -9.67 2.42
C ALA A 60 -20.13 -10.71 3.10
N ARG A 61 -19.73 -11.99 3.11
CA ARG A 61 -20.50 -13.07 3.76
C ARG A 61 -20.59 -12.91 5.28
N GLU A 62 -19.53 -12.44 5.91
CA GLU A 62 -19.46 -12.21 7.36
C GLU A 62 -20.07 -10.86 7.77
N ASN A 63 -20.51 -10.05 6.82
CA ASN A 63 -21.01 -8.69 7.03
C ASN A 63 -20.00 -7.80 7.78
N VAL A 64 -18.71 -8.00 7.49
CA VAL A 64 -17.58 -7.24 8.03
C VAL A 64 -17.01 -6.35 6.93
N ALA A 65 -16.70 -5.09 7.25
CA ALA A 65 -16.06 -4.20 6.29
C ALA A 65 -14.62 -4.68 6.01
N PRO A 66 -14.21 -4.82 4.74
CA PRO A 66 -12.84 -5.18 4.41
C PRO A 66 -11.86 -4.08 4.87
N GLU A 67 -10.65 -4.46 5.19
CA GLU A 67 -9.58 -3.54 5.53
C GLU A 67 -9.20 -2.72 4.30
N ILE A 68 -9.59 -1.44 4.30
CA ILE A 68 -9.17 -0.51 3.25
C ILE A 68 -7.71 -0.12 3.54
N PRO A 69 -6.74 -0.47 2.68
CA PRO A 69 -5.38 0.00 2.84
C PRO A 69 -5.30 1.51 2.52
N TYR A 70 -4.27 2.19 3.03
CA TYR A 70 -3.94 3.57 2.63
C TYR A 70 -5.04 4.64 2.88
N LYS A 71 -5.78 4.57 4.00
CA LYS A 71 -6.85 5.52 4.41
C LYS A 71 -6.41 6.98 4.69
N GLY A 72 -5.22 7.40 4.28
CA GLY A 72 -4.66 8.74 4.53
C GLY A 72 -4.17 9.01 5.96
N SER A 73 -4.51 8.16 6.94
CA SER A 73 -3.93 8.24 8.29
C SER A 73 -2.51 7.67 8.30
N PHE A 74 -1.52 8.52 8.56
CA PHE A 74 -0.10 8.18 8.50
C PHE A 74 0.60 8.63 9.79
N ASN A 75 0.82 7.69 10.70
CA ASN A 75 1.52 7.94 11.96
C ASN A 75 3.02 7.76 11.78
N VAL A 76 3.80 8.83 11.87
CA VAL A 76 5.26 8.81 11.71
C VAL A 76 5.95 9.19 13.00
N ARG A 77 6.99 8.45 13.37
CA ARG A 77 7.92 8.86 14.43
C ARG A 77 9.08 9.65 13.81
N ILE A 78 9.17 10.93 14.14
CA ILE A 78 10.28 11.82 13.76
C ILE A 78 11.00 12.34 15.01
N SER A 79 12.19 12.92 14.83
CA SER A 79 12.94 13.47 15.97
C SER A 79 12.16 14.61 16.65
N PRO A 80 12.22 14.73 17.99
CA PRO A 80 11.53 15.81 18.71
C PRO A 80 11.93 17.21 18.21
N ALA A 81 13.21 17.39 17.84
CA ALA A 81 13.72 18.64 17.30
C ALA A 81 13.09 18.99 15.94
N LEU A 82 12.94 18.01 15.04
CA LEU A 82 12.28 18.22 13.75
C LEU A 82 10.79 18.50 13.93
N HIS A 83 10.10 17.75 14.79
CA HIS A 83 8.70 17.98 15.12
C HIS A 83 8.48 19.41 15.62
N ARG A 84 9.31 19.89 16.56
CA ARG A 84 9.24 21.26 17.08
C ARG A 84 9.38 22.31 15.97
N ARG A 85 10.37 22.15 15.08
CA ARG A 85 10.61 23.09 13.97
C ARG A 85 9.42 23.15 13.00
N LEU A 86 8.86 22.00 12.65
CA LEU A 86 7.71 21.90 11.75
C LEU A 86 6.45 22.51 12.39
N ALA A 87 6.20 22.22 13.66
CA ALA A 87 5.06 22.77 14.39
C ALA A 87 5.11 24.31 14.48
N ILE A 88 6.27 24.88 14.82
CA ILE A 88 6.47 26.34 14.85
C ILE A 88 6.25 26.96 13.47
N HIS A 89 6.80 26.33 12.43
CA HIS A 89 6.62 26.81 11.07
C HIS A 89 5.15 26.78 10.63
N ALA A 90 4.42 25.70 10.93
CA ALA A 90 3.00 25.59 10.62
C ALA A 90 2.17 26.69 11.29
N ILE A 91 2.44 26.98 12.58
CA ILE A 91 1.78 28.06 13.32
C ILE A 91 2.07 29.42 12.68
N ALA A 92 3.34 29.71 12.38
CA ALA A 92 3.73 30.98 11.77
C ALA A 92 3.12 31.17 10.36
N ALA A 93 2.92 30.07 9.62
CA ALA A 93 2.30 30.07 8.30
C ALA A 93 0.77 29.99 8.33
N GLY A 94 0.13 29.96 9.51
CA GLY A 94 -1.34 29.87 9.63
C GLY A 94 -1.93 28.56 9.09
N THR A 95 -1.16 27.47 9.09
CA THR A 95 -1.58 26.16 8.58
C THR A 95 -1.48 25.08 9.67
N SER A 96 -2.09 23.91 9.44
CA SER A 96 -1.94 22.77 10.33
C SER A 96 -0.63 22.03 10.04
N LEU A 97 -0.08 21.36 11.06
CA LEU A 97 1.09 20.50 10.89
C LEU A 97 0.84 19.42 9.82
N ASN A 98 -0.34 18.80 9.82
CA ASN A 98 -0.69 17.77 8.84
C ASN A 98 -0.68 18.32 7.40
N ARG A 99 -1.25 19.52 7.19
CA ARG A 99 -1.27 20.15 5.86
C ARG A 99 0.13 20.57 5.39
N LEU A 100 0.97 21.04 6.31
CA LEU A 100 2.38 21.31 6.02
C LEU A 100 3.10 20.03 5.60
N ILE A 101 2.92 18.93 6.35
CA ILE A 101 3.52 17.63 6.04
C ILE A 101 3.03 17.11 4.69
N GLU A 102 1.73 17.14 4.43
CA GLU A 102 1.14 16.75 3.15
C GLU A 102 1.79 17.53 2.00
N HIS A 103 1.92 18.84 2.12
CA HIS A 103 2.56 19.67 1.10
C HIS A 103 4.04 19.30 0.86
N ILE A 104 4.80 19.07 1.93
CA ILE A 104 6.20 18.63 1.83
C ILE A 104 6.29 17.28 1.12
N LEU A 105 5.42 16.33 1.48
CA LEU A 105 5.39 14.99 0.90
C LEU A 105 4.98 15.02 -0.58
N SER A 106 3.98 15.82 -0.95
CA SER A 106 3.55 15.99 -2.34
C SER A 106 4.61 16.67 -3.23
N SER A 107 5.50 17.47 -2.63
CA SER A 107 6.56 18.18 -3.35
C SER A 107 7.80 17.30 -3.61
N TYR A 108 7.89 16.13 -2.96
CA TYR A 108 9.00 15.20 -3.13
C TYR A 108 8.78 14.32 -4.38
N ALA A 109 9.60 14.49 -5.43
CA ALA A 109 9.53 13.67 -6.65
C ALA A 109 10.65 12.61 -6.68
N PRO A 110 10.39 11.36 -7.15
CA PRO A 110 9.12 10.83 -7.64
C PRO A 110 8.41 9.98 -6.57
N LEU A 111 7.23 10.42 -6.13
CA LEU A 111 6.24 9.52 -5.54
C LEU A 111 5.85 8.48 -6.60
N TYR A 112 5.48 7.28 -6.17
CA TYR A 112 5.02 6.24 -7.08
C TYR A 112 3.83 6.75 -7.92
N GLU A 113 4.05 6.98 -9.22
CA GLU A 113 2.94 7.15 -10.17
C GLU A 113 2.42 5.75 -10.56
N SER A 114 1.13 5.51 -10.35
CA SER A 114 0.45 4.38 -10.99
C SER A 114 0.57 4.56 -12.50
N PRO A 115 1.06 3.55 -13.26
CA PRO A 115 0.88 3.57 -14.70
C PRO A 115 -0.62 3.70 -14.95
N LYS A 116 -1.01 4.74 -15.69
CA LYS A 116 -2.40 5.08 -15.97
C LYS A 116 -3.18 3.82 -16.32
N ASP A 117 -4.24 3.56 -15.57
CA ASP A 117 -5.21 2.51 -15.85
C ASP A 117 -5.74 2.76 -17.27
N THR A 118 -5.19 2.03 -18.24
CA THR A 118 -5.55 2.16 -19.65
C THR A 118 -6.76 1.27 -19.87
N SER A 119 -7.89 1.66 -19.28
CA SER A 119 -9.13 0.88 -19.34
C SER A 119 -10.37 1.70 -18.94
N VAL A 120 -10.59 2.84 -19.60
CA VAL A 120 -11.97 3.28 -19.91
C VAL A 120 -11.92 3.99 -21.26
N ARG A 121 -12.37 3.28 -22.30
CA ARG A 121 -12.98 3.87 -23.49
C ARG A 121 -14.47 3.62 -23.41
#